data_AF-L7LXT4-F1
#
_entry.id   AF-L7LXT4-F1
#
_cell.length_a   1.000
_cell.length_b   1.000
_cell.length_c   1.000
_cell.angle_alpha   90.00
_cell.angle_beta   90.00
_cell.angle_gamma   90.00
#
_symmetry.space_group_name_H-M   'P 1'
#
loop_
_entity.id
_entity.type
_entity.pdbx_description
1 polymer ?
#
loop_
_entity_poly.entity_id
_entity_poly.type
_entity_poly.pdbx_seq_one_letter_code
_entity_poly.pdbx_strand_id
1 'polypeptide(L)'
;MMAPVQRRPVSLALWALPRWMSWLVVACAVAAEAARYFDLVLDPESRFRLYWTVDYEAESLTAELKLDLPSDDWFAIGFSDRGDIALADVCVLWADPHGRPHLEDGWTDDAGYVAVDEQNDCILGSLKRKGSTLRFLFTRKFDTCDSHDYVIEDGTVHLVYATGKGPLRRLEGLRLTRAQHGFQRAQLLKVMEDPPPFPSDTKFANFLNDKVKVPGQETTYWCRLLKLPNDFGYKKHIVRYEANIQKGSEALVHHMELFHCEAPVDEVLPSWNGPCNSPDRPQPLDRCKRVIAAWAMGAPPLAYPEEAGLSAGGSDYSPYVMLEVHYNNPALRTDYVDSSGITIYYTGELRPFDVGILEIGLEYTDKMAIPPRQPGFHLSGYCISECTRVALPTAGITLVAAQLHTHLTGERIRVRHVRGGAELPEMARDDHFSTHFQEIRLLKRRLQLMPGDALVINCTYNTLERTNVTLGGFGIREEMCVSYIHYFPKTDLEVCKSSIETSFLQAYFKYMNIYHDAPTSDEKGISDNYKSIPWTRHNVLLLDRLYQTMPLSMQCNKSSGDRFPGNWEGMPVTEFLYPLPPPARNCPEGEGLPQPGRE
;
A
#
# COMPACT_ATOMS: atom_id res chain seq x y z
N MET A 1 7.42 -13.19 -89.32
CA MET A 1 7.76 -14.03 -88.16
C MET A 1 6.64 -13.90 -87.14
N MET A 2 6.01 -15.04 -86.87
CA MET A 2 5.20 -15.44 -85.70
C MET A 2 4.28 -14.37 -85.07
N ALA A 3 2.98 -14.33 -85.37
CA ALA A 3 1.92 -15.33 -85.13
C ALA A 3 1.64 -15.62 -83.64
N PRO A 4 0.35 -15.74 -83.26
CA PRO A 4 -0.22 -15.28 -81.98
C PRO A 4 -0.76 -16.47 -81.15
N VAL A 5 -1.64 -16.25 -80.16
CA VAL A 5 -2.94 -16.95 -80.01
C VAL A 5 -3.63 -16.60 -78.68
N GLN A 6 -4.87 -16.11 -78.80
CA GLN A 6 -5.93 -16.00 -77.78
C GLN A 6 -6.48 -17.39 -77.40
N ARG A 7 -7.19 -17.52 -76.27
CA ARG A 7 -8.59 -18.03 -76.24
C ARG A 7 -9.23 -17.98 -74.85
N ARG A 8 -10.51 -17.58 -74.85
CA ARG A 8 -11.49 -17.68 -73.77
C ARG A 8 -12.16 -19.09 -73.75
N PRO A 9 -13.35 -19.31 -73.14
CA PRO A 9 -13.61 -20.24 -72.05
C PRO A 9 -14.37 -21.51 -72.52
N VAL A 10 -14.51 -22.53 -71.66
CA VAL A 10 -15.48 -23.62 -71.89
C VAL A 10 -16.17 -23.98 -70.57
N SER A 11 -17.51 -23.90 -70.61
CA SER A 11 -18.46 -24.38 -69.59
C SER A 11 -18.79 -25.88 -69.79
N LEU A 12 -19.55 -26.43 -68.83
CA LEU A 12 -20.24 -27.76 -68.78
C LEU A 12 -19.42 -28.85 -68.08
N ALA A 13 -19.96 -29.66 -67.16
CA ALA A 13 -21.30 -29.80 -66.61
C ALA A 13 -21.19 -30.59 -65.28
N LEU A 14 -22.26 -30.53 -64.47
CA LEU A 14 -22.51 -31.45 -63.36
C LEU A 14 -22.38 -32.92 -63.81
N TRP A 15 -22.03 -33.82 -62.89
CA TRP A 15 -22.88 -34.91 -62.39
C TRP A 15 -22.07 -35.79 -61.42
N ALA A 16 -22.78 -36.31 -60.40
CA ALA A 16 -22.44 -37.41 -59.48
C ALA A 16 -21.59 -37.11 -58.22
N LEU A 17 -22.31 -36.98 -57.09
CA LEU A 17 -21.91 -37.41 -55.74
C LEU A 17 -21.61 -38.93 -55.73
N PRO A 18 -20.71 -39.44 -54.85
CA PRO A 18 -21.02 -39.58 -53.43
C PRO A 18 -19.92 -39.14 -52.45
N ARG A 19 -20.40 -38.87 -51.23
CA ARG A 19 -19.76 -38.75 -49.90
C ARG A 19 -18.35 -39.40 -49.85
N TRP A 20 -17.37 -38.86 -49.14
CA TRP A 20 -17.18 -38.96 -47.69
C TRP A 20 -16.02 -38.04 -47.27
N MET A 21 -16.10 -37.46 -46.07
CA MET A 21 -15.03 -36.87 -45.24
C MET A 21 -14.34 -35.56 -45.67
N SER A 22 -14.66 -34.51 -44.89
CA SER A 22 -13.72 -33.61 -44.19
C SER A 22 -14.08 -32.13 -44.37
N TRP A 23 -14.95 -31.64 -43.48
CA TRP A 23 -15.06 -30.21 -43.19
C TRP A 23 -13.89 -29.83 -42.28
N LEU A 24 -12.91 -29.13 -42.84
CA LEU A 24 -11.97 -28.32 -42.07
C LEU A 24 -12.73 -27.09 -41.58
N VAL A 25 -13.25 -27.18 -40.35
CA VAL A 25 -13.66 -26.02 -39.57
C VAL A 25 -12.36 -25.29 -39.21
N VAL A 26 -12.12 -24.13 -39.83
CA VAL A 26 -11.14 -23.17 -39.34
C VAL A 26 -11.71 -22.62 -38.04
N ALA A 27 -11.31 -23.24 -36.93
CA ALA A 27 -11.50 -22.67 -35.60
C ALA A 27 -10.51 -21.51 -35.47
N CYS A 28 -10.98 -20.27 -35.65
CA CYS A 28 -10.34 -19.12 -35.04
C CYS A 28 -10.49 -19.27 -33.52
N ALA A 29 -9.56 -19.97 -32.91
CA ALA A 29 -9.30 -19.84 -31.49
C ALA A 29 -8.69 -18.45 -31.30
N VAL A 30 -9.55 -17.46 -31.02
CA VAL A 30 -9.11 -16.31 -30.23
C VAL A 30 -8.72 -16.94 -28.89
N ALA A 31 -7.42 -17.05 -28.64
CA ALA A 31 -6.94 -17.38 -27.31
C ALA A 31 -7.53 -16.32 -26.39
N ALA A 32 -8.53 -16.68 -25.59
CA ALA A 32 -8.98 -15.84 -24.49
C ALA A 32 -7.75 -15.70 -23.58
N GLU A 33 -7.12 -14.54 -23.63
CA GLU A 33 -6.07 -14.15 -22.72
C GLU A 33 -6.60 -14.41 -21.31
N ALA A 34 -5.91 -15.25 -20.55
CA ALA A 34 -6.39 -15.62 -19.22
C ALA A 34 -6.41 -14.34 -18.37
N ALA A 35 -7.60 -13.83 -18.08
CA ALA A 35 -7.75 -12.59 -17.32
C ALA A 35 -7.02 -12.72 -15.99
N ARG A 36 -6.07 -11.81 -15.74
CA ARG A 36 -5.35 -11.74 -14.47
C ARG A 36 -6.34 -11.44 -13.36
N TYR A 37 -6.27 -12.21 -12.30
CA TYR A 37 -7.07 -12.02 -11.10
C TYR A 37 -6.19 -11.99 -9.86
N PHE A 38 -6.73 -11.43 -8.80
CA PHE A 38 -6.14 -11.38 -7.47
C PHE A 38 -7.06 -12.09 -6.49
N ASP A 39 -6.54 -12.51 -5.34
CA ASP A 39 -7.34 -13.18 -4.33
C ASP A 39 -6.98 -12.77 -2.90
N LEU A 40 -7.96 -12.93 -2.01
CA LEU A 40 -7.88 -12.55 -0.60
C LEU A 40 -8.78 -13.47 0.22
N VAL A 41 -8.29 -13.95 1.36
CA VAL A 41 -9.11 -14.60 2.39
C VAL A 41 -9.73 -13.52 3.27
N LEU A 42 -11.04 -13.56 3.46
CA LEU A 42 -11.75 -12.56 4.24
C LEU A 42 -11.83 -12.93 5.72
N ASP A 43 -12.19 -14.17 6.05
CA ASP A 43 -12.40 -14.62 7.43
C ASP A 43 -11.25 -15.46 8.01
N PRO A 44 -11.02 -15.42 9.34
CA PRO A 44 -9.99 -16.22 10.01
C PRO A 44 -10.11 -17.73 9.76
N GLU A 45 -11.33 -18.24 9.54
CA GLU A 45 -11.60 -19.65 9.26
C GLU A 45 -11.45 -20.05 7.78
N SER A 46 -11.09 -19.09 6.90
CA SER A 46 -10.93 -19.31 5.46
C SER A 46 -12.18 -19.87 4.74
N ARG A 47 -13.38 -19.56 5.25
CA ARG A 47 -14.66 -19.93 4.61
C ARG A 47 -15.03 -18.98 3.48
N PHE A 48 -14.53 -17.76 3.50
CA PHE A 48 -14.85 -16.68 2.58
C PHE A 48 -13.60 -16.24 1.86
N ARG A 49 -13.61 -16.39 0.53
CA ARG A 49 -12.51 -15.96 -0.33
C ARG A 49 -13.04 -15.08 -1.44
N LEU A 50 -12.41 -13.92 -1.59
CA LEU A 50 -12.63 -12.97 -2.66
C LEU A 50 -11.62 -13.20 -3.76
N TYR A 51 -12.09 -13.20 -5.00
CA TYR A 51 -11.27 -13.10 -6.20
C TYR A 51 -11.70 -11.83 -6.95
N TRP A 52 -10.78 -11.06 -7.53
CA TRP A 52 -11.16 -9.89 -8.30
C TRP A 52 -10.23 -9.58 -9.46
N THR A 53 -10.74 -8.82 -10.41
CA THR A 53 -9.99 -8.21 -11.51
C THR A 53 -10.49 -6.78 -11.74
N VAL A 54 -9.66 -5.96 -12.38
CA VAL A 54 -9.85 -4.51 -12.52
C VAL A 54 -9.83 -4.14 -13.99
N ASP A 55 -10.82 -3.36 -14.42
CA ASP A 55 -10.89 -2.76 -15.75
C ASP A 55 -10.80 -1.24 -15.62
N TYR A 56 -9.65 -0.69 -16.01
CA TYR A 56 -9.39 0.75 -15.95
C TYR A 56 -10.03 1.54 -17.08
N GLU A 57 -10.35 0.91 -18.22
CA GLU A 57 -11.08 1.60 -19.30
C GLU A 57 -12.56 1.73 -18.94
N ALA A 58 -13.13 0.68 -18.34
CA ALA A 58 -14.50 0.68 -17.87
C ALA A 58 -14.67 1.30 -16.47
N GLU A 59 -13.60 1.68 -15.78
CA GLU A 59 -13.59 2.19 -14.40
C GLU A 59 -14.39 1.29 -13.45
N SER A 60 -14.15 -0.03 -13.51
CA SER A 60 -14.93 -1.02 -12.76
C SER A 60 -14.12 -2.20 -12.22
N LEU A 61 -14.64 -2.78 -11.14
CA LEU A 61 -14.16 -3.98 -10.48
C LEU A 61 -15.12 -5.13 -10.77
N THR A 62 -14.59 -6.28 -11.19
CA THR A 62 -15.36 -7.54 -11.21
C THR A 62 -14.83 -8.46 -10.11
N ALA A 63 -15.73 -8.89 -9.22
CA ALA A 63 -15.40 -9.70 -8.06
C ALA A 63 -16.18 -11.03 -8.06
N GLU A 64 -15.51 -12.13 -7.76
CA GLU A 64 -16.12 -13.42 -7.48
C GLU A 64 -15.88 -13.80 -6.01
N LEU A 65 -16.95 -14.06 -5.27
CA LEU A 65 -16.89 -14.56 -3.91
C LEU A 65 -17.13 -16.07 -3.90
N LYS A 66 -16.24 -16.81 -3.23
CA LYS A 66 -16.42 -18.22 -2.89
C LYS A 66 -16.65 -18.33 -1.38
N LEU A 67 -17.84 -18.79 -1.02
CA LEU A 67 -18.34 -18.81 0.35
C LEU A 67 -18.76 -20.22 0.76
N ASP A 68 -18.31 -20.68 1.92
CA ASP A 68 -18.83 -21.89 2.55
C ASP A 68 -19.95 -21.51 3.55
N LEU A 69 -21.19 -21.46 3.02
CA LEU A 69 -22.41 -21.01 3.71
C LEU A 69 -23.61 -21.93 3.43
N PRO A 70 -24.50 -22.15 4.41
CA PRO A 70 -25.80 -22.82 4.21
C PRO A 70 -26.64 -22.18 3.07
N SER A 71 -27.64 -22.91 2.56
CA SER A 71 -28.39 -22.48 1.35
C SER A 71 -29.12 -21.17 1.52
N ASP A 72 -29.60 -20.89 2.73
CA ASP A 72 -30.54 -19.79 3.00
C ASP A 72 -29.88 -18.65 3.80
N ASP A 73 -28.63 -18.82 4.22
CA ASP A 73 -27.88 -17.79 4.95
C ASP A 73 -27.50 -16.66 3.98
N TRP A 74 -27.59 -15.41 4.45
CA TRP A 74 -27.23 -14.22 3.69
C TRP A 74 -25.75 -13.87 3.88
N PHE A 75 -25.18 -13.13 2.93
CA PHE A 75 -23.81 -12.65 2.98
C PHE A 75 -23.73 -11.22 2.46
N ALA A 76 -23.05 -10.36 3.22
CA ALA A 76 -22.71 -9.00 2.83
C ALA A 76 -21.21 -8.90 2.59
N ILE A 77 -20.84 -8.20 1.52
CA ILE A 77 -19.48 -7.72 1.26
C ILE A 77 -19.59 -6.22 1.03
N GLY A 78 -18.63 -5.45 1.50
CA GLY A 78 -18.70 -4.01 1.40
C GLY A 78 -17.37 -3.31 1.58
N PHE A 79 -17.43 -2.00 1.63
CA PHE A 79 -16.31 -1.09 1.74
C PHE A 79 -16.60 -0.05 2.82
N SER A 80 -15.57 0.31 3.58
CA SER A 80 -15.70 1.32 4.65
C SER A 80 -14.42 2.15 4.75
N ASP A 81 -14.50 3.29 5.44
CA ASP A 81 -13.34 4.16 5.62
C ASP A 81 -12.20 3.46 6.40
N ARG A 82 -12.54 2.75 7.49
CA ARG A 82 -11.56 2.21 8.46
C ARG A 82 -11.84 0.76 8.89
N GLY A 83 -12.69 0.03 8.18
CA GLY A 83 -13.02 -1.38 8.48
C GLY A 83 -14.20 -1.58 9.42
N ASP A 84 -14.90 -0.51 9.81
CA ASP A 84 -16.15 -0.62 10.57
C ASP A 84 -17.28 -1.07 9.63
N ILE A 85 -18.10 -2.01 10.09
CA ILE A 85 -19.29 -2.48 9.37
C ILE A 85 -20.45 -1.48 9.51
N ALA A 86 -20.37 -0.55 10.46
CA ALA A 86 -21.20 0.65 10.50
C ALA A 86 -20.61 1.72 9.56
N LEU A 87 -21.46 2.55 8.97
CA LEU A 87 -21.03 3.55 7.96
C LEU A 87 -20.28 2.91 6.78
N ALA A 88 -20.78 1.76 6.33
CA ALA A 88 -20.22 0.98 5.24
C ALA A 88 -21.20 0.89 4.08
N ASP A 89 -20.68 0.97 2.86
CA ASP A 89 -21.32 0.60 1.61
C ASP A 89 -21.25 -0.92 1.47
N VAL A 90 -22.38 -1.58 1.17
CA VAL A 90 -22.52 -3.04 1.21
C VAL A 90 -23.37 -3.60 0.08
N CYS A 91 -22.78 -4.51 -0.69
CA CYS A 91 -23.52 -5.44 -1.54
C CYS A 91 -23.98 -6.64 -0.71
N VAL A 92 -25.29 -6.87 -0.58
CA VAL A 92 -25.87 -7.97 0.20
C VAL A 92 -26.55 -9.00 -0.67
N LEU A 93 -26.01 -10.22 -0.65
CA LEU A 93 -26.62 -11.39 -1.27
C LEU A 93 -27.51 -12.11 -0.25
N TRP A 94 -28.81 -12.21 -0.54
CA TRP A 94 -29.78 -12.89 0.30
C TRP A 94 -30.82 -13.67 -0.51
N ALA A 95 -31.54 -14.58 0.15
CA ALA A 95 -32.64 -15.31 -0.46
C ALA A 95 -33.96 -14.98 0.23
N ASP A 96 -35.02 -14.76 -0.56
CA ASP A 96 -36.36 -14.55 -0.04
C ASP A 96 -36.99 -15.85 0.51
N PRO A 97 -38.16 -15.81 1.17
CA PRO A 97 -38.80 -17.02 1.69
C PRO A 97 -39.24 -18.02 0.61
N HIS A 98 -39.20 -17.63 -0.67
CA HIS A 98 -39.45 -18.50 -1.82
C HIS A 98 -38.14 -19.07 -2.41
N GLY A 99 -36.98 -18.77 -1.82
CA GLY A 99 -35.67 -19.21 -2.26
C GLY A 99 -35.12 -18.45 -3.46
N ARG A 100 -35.70 -17.30 -3.82
CA ARG A 100 -35.18 -16.48 -4.93
C ARG A 100 -34.00 -15.63 -4.41
N PRO A 101 -32.84 -15.66 -5.09
CA PRO A 101 -31.68 -14.87 -4.69
C PRO A 101 -31.82 -13.41 -5.14
N HIS A 102 -31.34 -12.50 -4.31
CA HIS A 102 -31.26 -11.06 -4.54
C HIS A 102 -29.84 -10.59 -4.19
N LEU A 103 -29.23 -9.78 -5.05
CA LEU A 103 -28.05 -9.00 -4.73
C LEU A 103 -28.47 -7.54 -4.77
N GLU A 104 -28.55 -6.94 -3.58
CA GLU A 104 -29.00 -5.56 -3.41
C GLU A 104 -27.85 -4.74 -2.85
N ASP A 105 -27.79 -3.51 -3.33
CA ASP A 105 -26.88 -2.47 -2.85
C ASP A 105 -27.51 -1.73 -1.68
N GLY A 106 -26.68 -1.16 -0.83
CA GLY A 106 -27.12 -0.43 0.34
C GLY A 106 -25.96 0.05 1.18
N TRP A 107 -26.29 0.80 2.22
CA TRP A 107 -25.31 1.28 3.19
C TRP A 107 -25.80 1.08 4.62
N THR A 108 -24.87 1.12 5.57
CA THR A 108 -25.16 0.99 7.00
C THR A 108 -25.08 2.32 7.73
N ASP A 109 -26.05 2.58 8.62
CA ASP A 109 -25.97 3.71 9.56
C ASP A 109 -24.92 3.48 10.67
N ASP A 110 -24.79 4.44 11.58
CA ASP A 110 -23.88 4.39 12.74
C ASP A 110 -24.17 3.23 13.70
N ALA A 111 -25.41 2.76 13.75
CA ALA A 111 -25.82 1.59 14.52
C ALA A 111 -25.66 0.27 13.75
N GLY A 112 -25.34 0.33 12.46
CA GLY A 112 -25.15 -0.79 11.54
C GLY A 112 -26.44 -1.32 10.90
N TYR A 113 -27.52 -0.53 10.88
CA TYR A 113 -28.75 -0.88 10.15
C TYR A 113 -28.57 -0.61 8.66
N VAL A 114 -28.94 -1.59 7.84
CA VAL A 114 -28.90 -1.47 6.37
C VAL A 114 -30.12 -0.68 5.88
N ALA A 115 -29.83 0.36 5.10
CA ALA A 115 -30.77 1.03 4.21
C ALA A 115 -30.44 0.60 2.77
N VAL A 116 -31.45 0.24 1.98
CA VAL A 116 -31.27 -0.15 0.57
C VAL A 116 -31.18 1.10 -0.29
N ASP A 117 -30.24 1.13 -1.23
CA ASP A 117 -30.07 2.28 -2.12
C ASP A 117 -31.15 2.37 -3.20
N GLU A 118 -31.38 3.60 -3.67
CA GLU A 118 -32.32 3.85 -4.77
C GLU A 118 -31.80 3.29 -6.10
N GLN A 119 -30.48 3.35 -6.29
CA GLN A 119 -29.75 2.74 -7.39
C GLN A 119 -29.04 1.47 -6.88
N ASN A 120 -28.95 0.43 -7.72
CA ASN A 120 -28.20 -0.78 -7.39
C ASN A 120 -26.92 -0.82 -8.22
N ASP A 121 -25.78 -0.52 -7.59
CA ASP A 121 -24.47 -0.51 -8.22
C ASP A 121 -23.73 -1.86 -8.12
N CYS A 122 -24.30 -2.81 -7.37
CA CYS A 122 -23.84 -4.18 -7.25
C CYS A 122 -24.49 -5.10 -8.30
N ILE A 123 -23.94 -5.12 -9.51
CA ILE A 123 -24.53 -5.87 -10.63
C ILE A 123 -24.19 -7.36 -10.55
N LEU A 124 -25.17 -8.21 -10.25
CA LEU A 124 -25.00 -9.67 -10.21
C LEU A 124 -24.77 -10.25 -11.63
N GLY A 125 -23.59 -10.84 -11.84
CA GLY A 125 -23.24 -11.50 -13.10
C GLY A 125 -23.55 -13.00 -13.12
N SER A 126 -23.16 -13.74 -12.08
CA SER A 126 -23.46 -15.17 -11.99
C SER A 126 -23.61 -15.66 -10.56
N LEU A 127 -24.41 -16.70 -10.36
CA LEU A 127 -24.64 -17.32 -9.06
C LEU A 127 -24.67 -18.85 -9.24
N LYS A 128 -23.80 -19.57 -8.52
CA LYS A 128 -23.68 -21.03 -8.59
C LYS A 128 -23.56 -21.59 -7.19
N ARG A 129 -24.35 -22.61 -6.87
CA ARG A 129 -24.29 -23.31 -5.58
C ARG A 129 -23.98 -24.79 -5.81
N LYS A 130 -23.07 -25.35 -5.00
CA LYS A 130 -22.77 -26.78 -4.96
C LYS A 130 -22.61 -27.22 -3.50
N GLY A 131 -23.65 -27.84 -2.94
CA GLY A 131 -23.69 -28.15 -1.50
C GLY A 131 -23.67 -26.87 -0.66
N SER A 132 -22.78 -26.81 0.34
CA SER A 132 -22.55 -25.62 1.17
C SER A 132 -21.68 -24.56 0.50
N THR A 133 -21.06 -24.83 -0.66
CA THR A 133 -20.24 -23.83 -1.34
C THR A 133 -21.10 -23.01 -2.30
N LEU A 134 -21.15 -21.70 -2.07
CA LEU A 134 -21.76 -20.69 -2.92
C LEU A 134 -20.66 -19.92 -3.65
N ARG A 135 -20.83 -19.71 -4.95
CA ARG A 135 -20.01 -18.80 -5.75
C ARG A 135 -20.90 -17.79 -6.43
N PHE A 136 -20.59 -16.52 -6.27
CA PHE A 136 -21.27 -15.47 -7.01
C PHE A 136 -20.29 -14.44 -7.53
N LEU A 137 -20.61 -13.90 -8.69
CA LEU A 137 -19.84 -12.87 -9.37
C LEU A 137 -20.67 -11.61 -9.45
N PHE A 138 -20.08 -10.48 -9.09
CA PHE A 138 -20.70 -9.16 -9.24
C PHE A 138 -19.71 -8.15 -9.83
N THR A 139 -20.24 -7.08 -10.41
CA THR A 139 -19.48 -5.96 -10.96
C THR A 139 -19.94 -4.67 -10.29
N ARG A 140 -19.00 -3.78 -9.97
CA ARG A 140 -19.25 -2.47 -9.38
C ARG A 140 -18.30 -1.44 -9.98
N LYS A 141 -18.76 -0.19 -10.17
CA LYS A 141 -17.91 0.92 -10.60
C LYS A 141 -16.92 1.33 -9.49
N PHE A 142 -15.83 2.00 -9.87
CA PHE A 142 -14.93 2.60 -8.89
C PHE A 142 -15.62 3.74 -8.14
N ASP A 143 -16.32 4.59 -8.88
CA ASP A 143 -17.18 5.66 -8.39
C ASP A 143 -18.59 5.42 -8.97
N THR A 144 -19.57 5.26 -8.10
CA THR A 144 -20.97 4.95 -8.46
C THR A 144 -21.82 6.22 -8.65
N CYS A 145 -21.28 7.37 -8.25
CA CYS A 145 -21.97 8.65 -8.17
C CYS A 145 -23.05 8.78 -7.09
N ASP A 146 -23.30 7.72 -6.31
CA ASP A 146 -24.03 7.85 -5.05
C ASP A 146 -23.16 8.59 -4.01
N SER A 147 -23.82 9.34 -3.14
CA SER A 147 -23.19 10.05 -2.02
C SER A 147 -23.01 9.19 -0.77
N HIS A 148 -23.73 8.07 -0.66
CA HIS A 148 -23.60 7.11 0.44
C HIS A 148 -22.56 6.04 0.14
N ASP A 149 -22.18 5.89 -1.12
CA ASP A 149 -21.25 4.87 -1.57
C ASP A 149 -19.77 5.23 -1.35
N TYR A 150 -18.99 4.17 -1.21
CA TYR A 150 -17.56 4.24 -1.09
C TYR A 150 -16.88 4.43 -2.45
N VAL A 151 -16.10 5.48 -2.62
CA VAL A 151 -15.29 5.65 -3.83
C VAL A 151 -14.03 4.78 -3.73
N ILE A 152 -13.89 3.80 -4.63
CA ILE A 152 -12.68 2.97 -4.72
C ILE A 152 -11.60 3.77 -5.45
N GLU A 153 -10.68 4.35 -4.69
CA GLU A 153 -9.54 5.09 -5.21
C GLU A 153 -8.19 4.37 -5.01
N ASP A 154 -7.10 5.04 -5.39
CA ASP A 154 -5.75 4.55 -5.11
C ASP A 154 -5.48 4.52 -3.61
N GLY A 155 -4.96 3.39 -3.13
CA GLY A 155 -4.68 3.22 -1.72
C GLY A 155 -5.09 1.86 -1.19
N THR A 156 -5.20 1.82 0.13
CA THR A 156 -5.78 0.73 0.88
C THR A 156 -7.30 0.83 0.79
N VAL A 157 -7.98 -0.31 0.72
CA VAL A 157 -9.43 -0.41 0.86
C VAL A 157 -9.73 -1.34 2.03
N HIS A 158 -10.61 -0.92 2.93
CA HIS A 158 -11.08 -1.74 4.03
C HIS A 158 -12.35 -2.49 3.62
N LEU A 159 -12.18 -3.74 3.20
CA LEU A 159 -13.25 -4.66 2.83
C LEU A 159 -13.93 -5.18 4.08
N VAL A 160 -15.21 -4.89 4.25
CA VAL A 160 -16.02 -5.41 5.36
C VAL A 160 -16.88 -6.57 4.88
N TYR A 161 -17.09 -7.57 5.73
CA TYR A 161 -17.97 -8.69 5.42
C TYR A 161 -18.88 -9.01 6.61
N ALA A 162 -20.08 -9.49 6.32
CA ALA A 162 -21.01 -9.97 7.34
C ALA A 162 -21.82 -11.17 6.84
N THR A 163 -22.27 -12.02 7.75
CA THR A 163 -23.15 -13.14 7.42
C THR A 163 -24.10 -13.46 8.56
N GLY A 164 -25.27 -13.99 8.22
CA GLY A 164 -26.26 -14.39 9.20
C GLY A 164 -27.31 -15.33 8.62
N LYS A 165 -28.24 -15.73 9.50
CA LYS A 165 -29.32 -16.65 9.14
C LYS A 165 -30.34 -15.97 8.23
N GLY A 166 -30.70 -16.65 7.16
CA GLY A 166 -31.89 -16.36 6.39
C GLY A 166 -32.86 -17.57 6.37
N PRO A 167 -33.85 -17.58 5.45
CA PRO A 167 -34.12 -16.55 4.44
C PRO A 167 -34.53 -15.20 5.06
N LEU A 168 -34.34 -14.11 4.33
CA LEU A 168 -34.78 -12.77 4.74
C LEU A 168 -36.13 -12.43 4.09
N ARG A 169 -36.95 -11.60 4.74
CA ARG A 169 -38.18 -11.06 4.12
C ARG A 169 -37.91 -9.81 3.29
N ARG A 170 -36.92 -9.02 3.72
CA ARG A 170 -36.41 -7.79 3.12
C ARG A 170 -35.04 -7.50 3.72
N LEU A 171 -34.22 -6.74 3.00
CA LEU A 171 -32.92 -6.30 3.47
C LEU A 171 -33.03 -5.12 4.46
N GLU A 172 -33.94 -4.18 4.17
CA GLU A 172 -34.19 -2.98 4.97
C GLU A 172 -34.32 -3.27 6.49
N GLY A 173 -33.48 -2.61 7.29
CA GLY A 173 -33.46 -2.74 8.74
C GLY A 173 -32.72 -3.97 9.28
N LEU A 174 -32.03 -4.75 8.42
CA LEU A 174 -31.06 -5.74 8.87
C LEU A 174 -29.92 -5.03 9.60
N ARG A 175 -29.51 -5.55 10.77
CA ARG A 175 -28.44 -4.94 11.57
C ARG A 175 -27.15 -5.76 11.50
N LEU A 176 -26.18 -5.30 10.71
CA LEU A 176 -24.93 -6.03 10.45
C LEU A 176 -24.01 -6.10 11.68
N THR A 177 -24.02 -5.08 12.54
CA THR A 177 -23.25 -5.06 13.81
C THR A 177 -23.68 -6.15 14.81
N ARG A 178 -24.83 -6.81 14.60
CA ARG A 178 -25.28 -7.96 15.41
C ARG A 178 -25.06 -9.30 14.73
N ALA A 179 -24.57 -9.31 13.50
CA ALA A 179 -24.28 -10.50 12.74
C ALA A 179 -22.83 -10.97 12.99
N GLN A 180 -22.44 -12.10 12.42
CA GLN A 180 -21.03 -12.45 12.35
C GLN A 180 -20.40 -11.56 11.28
N HIS A 181 -19.48 -10.68 11.66
CA HIS A 181 -18.83 -9.75 10.74
C HIS A 181 -17.33 -9.64 11.03
N GLY A 182 -16.61 -9.02 10.09
CA GLY A 182 -15.19 -8.73 10.19
C GLY A 182 -14.76 -7.86 9.01
N PHE A 183 -13.46 -7.62 8.90
CA PHE A 183 -12.92 -6.86 7.79
C PHE A 183 -11.52 -7.34 7.42
N GLN A 184 -11.10 -6.99 6.20
CA GLN A 184 -9.75 -7.17 5.70
C GLN A 184 -9.29 -5.92 4.96
N ARG A 185 -7.98 -5.78 4.81
CA ARG A 185 -7.36 -4.70 4.05
C ARG A 185 -6.77 -5.24 2.77
N ALA A 186 -6.96 -4.52 1.67
CA ALA A 186 -6.32 -4.83 0.40
C ALA A 186 -6.18 -3.59 -0.47
N GLN A 187 -5.19 -3.58 -1.36
CA GLN A 187 -5.20 -2.68 -2.51
C GLN A 187 -6.08 -3.31 -3.60
N LEU A 188 -7.23 -2.72 -3.91
CA LEU A 188 -8.10 -3.24 -4.98
C LEU A 188 -7.58 -2.85 -6.37
N LEU A 189 -7.21 -1.58 -6.56
CA LEU A 189 -6.69 -1.05 -7.81
C LEU A 189 -5.20 -1.37 -7.97
N LYS A 190 -4.93 -2.50 -8.65
CA LYS A 190 -3.57 -3.02 -8.86
C LYS A 190 -3.07 -2.78 -10.28
N VAL A 191 -1.75 -2.87 -10.46
CA VAL A 191 -1.12 -2.88 -11.78
C VAL A 191 -1.46 -4.20 -12.48
N MET A 192 -2.02 -4.09 -13.69
CA MET A 192 -2.44 -5.25 -14.50
C MET A 192 -1.35 -5.73 -15.45
N GLU A 193 -0.26 -4.98 -15.63
CA GLU A 193 0.87 -5.35 -16.47
C GLU A 193 1.54 -6.63 -15.98
N ASP A 194 1.88 -7.51 -16.92
CA ASP A 194 2.59 -8.75 -16.60
C ASP A 194 3.99 -8.47 -16.05
N PRO A 195 4.43 -9.25 -15.04
CA PRO A 195 5.77 -9.10 -14.54
C PRO A 195 6.78 -9.46 -15.63
N PRO A 196 7.94 -8.78 -15.66
CA PRO A 196 8.98 -9.09 -16.63
C PRO A 196 9.49 -10.53 -16.47
N PRO A 197 9.94 -11.17 -17.56
CA PRO A 197 10.51 -12.50 -17.51
C PRO A 197 11.78 -12.54 -16.66
N PHE A 198 12.04 -13.71 -16.09
CA PHE A 198 13.26 -13.96 -15.35
C PHE A 198 14.45 -14.20 -16.30
N PRO A 199 15.64 -13.68 -15.95
CA PRO A 199 16.90 -14.16 -16.52
C PRO A 199 17.06 -15.67 -16.36
N SER A 200 17.80 -16.29 -17.27
CA SER A 200 17.86 -17.76 -17.37
C SER A 200 18.53 -18.45 -16.18
N ASP A 201 19.42 -17.74 -15.49
CA ASP A 201 20.16 -18.21 -14.32
C ASP A 201 19.48 -17.88 -12.98
N THR A 202 18.24 -17.37 -13.02
CA THR A 202 17.52 -16.94 -11.82
C THR A 202 17.34 -18.09 -10.83
N LYS A 203 17.78 -17.86 -9.60
CA LYS A 203 17.57 -18.73 -8.44
C LYS A 203 16.63 -18.09 -7.46
N PHE A 204 16.20 -18.85 -6.45
CA PHE A 204 15.42 -18.34 -5.34
C PHE A 204 16.04 -18.72 -4.00
N ALA A 205 15.75 -17.92 -2.97
CA ALA A 205 16.10 -18.19 -1.58
C ALA A 205 14.91 -17.88 -0.67
N ASN A 206 14.64 -18.78 0.28
CA ASN A 206 13.53 -18.66 1.22
C ASN A 206 14.06 -18.16 2.57
N PHE A 207 13.51 -17.05 3.03
CA PHE A 207 13.74 -16.48 4.36
C PHE A 207 12.50 -16.72 5.17
N LEU A 208 12.47 -17.83 5.91
CA LEU A 208 11.28 -18.32 6.61
C LEU A 208 11.47 -18.24 8.11
N ASN A 209 10.36 -18.18 8.84
CA ASN A 209 10.33 -18.58 10.24
C ASN A 209 10.48 -20.11 10.40
N ASP A 210 10.69 -20.58 11.63
CA ASP A 210 10.80 -22.01 11.94
C ASP A 210 9.92 -22.34 13.13
N LYS A 211 8.72 -22.84 12.83
CA LYS A 211 7.74 -23.35 13.80
C LYS A 211 7.50 -22.38 14.96
N VAL A 212 7.30 -21.10 14.65
CA VAL A 212 6.96 -20.07 15.62
C VAL A 212 5.62 -20.41 16.24
N LYS A 213 5.60 -20.58 17.57
CA LYS A 213 4.34 -20.65 18.33
C LYS A 213 3.81 -19.24 18.49
N VAL A 214 2.83 -18.89 17.68
CA VAL A 214 2.30 -17.52 17.66
C VAL A 214 1.64 -17.24 19.01
N PRO A 215 2.02 -16.16 19.72
CA PRO A 215 1.43 -15.81 21.00
C PRO A 215 -0.09 -15.57 20.89
N GLY A 216 -0.81 -15.89 21.97
CA GLY A 216 -2.26 -15.65 22.10
C GLY A 216 -2.61 -14.20 22.39
N GLN A 217 -2.03 -13.27 21.63
CA GLN A 217 -2.29 -11.84 21.69
C GLN A 217 -2.70 -11.37 20.30
N GLU A 218 -3.48 -10.28 20.24
CA GLU A 218 -4.07 -9.81 18.99
C GLU A 218 -3.03 -9.47 17.92
N THR A 219 -1.93 -8.81 18.31
CA THR A 219 -0.88 -8.37 17.40
C THR A 219 0.48 -8.86 17.87
N THR A 220 1.21 -9.55 17.01
CA THR A 220 2.60 -10.00 17.29
C THR A 220 3.52 -9.66 16.12
N TYR A 221 4.62 -8.97 16.40
CA TYR A 221 5.73 -8.78 15.46
C TYR A 221 6.86 -9.74 15.85
N TRP A 222 7.21 -10.66 14.96
CA TRP A 222 8.20 -11.70 15.21
C TRP A 222 9.42 -11.52 14.31
N CYS A 223 10.59 -11.39 14.92
CA CYS A 223 11.85 -11.12 14.24
C CYS A 223 12.77 -12.34 14.28
N ARG A 224 13.33 -12.71 13.13
CA ARG A 224 14.30 -13.78 12.99
C ARG A 224 15.51 -13.34 12.17
N LEU A 225 16.69 -13.43 12.76
CA LEU A 225 17.95 -13.19 12.06
C LEU A 225 18.29 -14.40 11.18
N LEU A 226 18.60 -14.14 9.92
CA LEU A 226 18.92 -15.11 8.89
C LEU A 226 20.19 -14.68 8.13
N LYS A 227 20.71 -15.58 7.30
CA LYS A 227 21.85 -15.31 6.42
C LYS A 227 21.46 -15.47 4.96
N LEU A 228 22.00 -14.60 4.11
CA LEU A 228 21.98 -14.76 2.67
C LEU A 228 22.73 -16.06 2.27
N PRO A 229 22.33 -16.71 1.17
CA PRO A 229 23.06 -17.86 0.64
C PRO A 229 24.52 -17.53 0.31
N ASN A 230 25.39 -18.55 0.33
CA ASN A 230 26.83 -18.40 0.08
C ASN A 230 27.16 -17.83 -1.32
N ASP A 231 26.24 -17.88 -2.29
CA ASP A 231 26.46 -17.34 -3.63
C ASP A 231 26.31 -15.81 -3.71
N PHE A 232 25.95 -15.15 -2.62
CA PHE A 232 26.01 -13.69 -2.45
C PHE A 232 27.43 -13.19 -2.09
N GLY A 233 28.46 -14.05 -2.12
CA GLY A 233 29.86 -13.62 -2.02
C GLY A 233 30.31 -12.68 -3.15
N TYR A 234 29.53 -12.59 -4.24
CA TYR A 234 29.66 -11.60 -5.29
C TYR A 234 28.32 -10.91 -5.52
N LYS A 235 28.35 -9.75 -6.18
CA LYS A 235 27.16 -8.95 -6.46
C LYS A 235 26.13 -9.75 -7.27
N LYS A 236 24.88 -9.68 -6.82
CA LYS A 236 23.67 -10.25 -7.42
C LYS A 236 22.62 -9.15 -7.60
N HIS A 237 21.67 -9.41 -8.49
CA HIS A 237 20.44 -8.64 -8.59
C HIS A 237 19.27 -9.45 -8.08
N ILE A 238 18.56 -8.92 -7.09
CA ILE A 238 17.22 -9.38 -6.72
C ILE A 238 16.26 -8.77 -7.75
N VAL A 239 15.54 -9.64 -8.47
CA VAL A 239 14.65 -9.26 -9.58
C VAL A 239 13.18 -9.40 -9.23
N ARG A 240 12.86 -10.16 -8.18
CA ARG A 240 11.50 -10.29 -7.63
C ARG A 240 11.57 -10.75 -6.18
N TYR A 241 10.53 -10.46 -5.41
CA TYR A 241 10.25 -11.18 -4.17
C TYR A 241 8.75 -11.44 -4.04
N GLU A 242 8.39 -12.41 -3.21
CA GLU A 242 6.99 -12.73 -2.89
C GLU A 242 6.86 -13.38 -1.52
N ALA A 243 5.62 -13.42 -1.03
CA ALA A 243 5.30 -14.12 0.19
C ALA A 243 5.37 -15.64 0.03
N ASN A 244 5.93 -16.29 1.04
CA ASN A 244 5.93 -17.72 1.23
C ASN A 244 5.12 -18.02 2.50
N ILE A 245 3.80 -18.13 2.32
CA ILE A 245 2.88 -18.34 3.44
C ILE A 245 2.69 -19.83 3.67
N GLN A 246 2.90 -20.27 4.91
CA GLN A 246 2.59 -21.63 5.32
C GLN A 246 1.09 -21.89 5.15
N LYS A 247 0.73 -23.00 4.52
CA LYS A 247 -0.66 -23.40 4.35
C LYS A 247 -1.38 -23.48 5.71
N GLY A 248 -2.53 -22.80 5.81
CA GLY A 248 -3.31 -22.62 7.03
C GLY A 248 -3.02 -21.32 7.79
N SER A 249 -1.96 -20.60 7.43
CA SER A 249 -1.58 -19.30 8.02
C SER A 249 -2.02 -18.10 7.16
N GLU A 250 -2.74 -18.32 6.05
CA GLU A 250 -3.11 -17.27 5.09
C GLU A 250 -3.95 -16.16 5.71
N ALA A 251 -4.80 -16.48 6.70
CA ALA A 251 -5.60 -15.49 7.43
C ALA A 251 -4.88 -14.90 8.66
N LEU A 252 -3.73 -15.46 9.05
CA LEU A 252 -2.99 -15.11 10.26
C LEU A 252 -1.83 -14.14 9.96
N VAL A 253 -1.07 -14.40 8.89
CA VAL A 253 0.07 -13.56 8.49
C VAL A 253 -0.46 -12.32 7.78
N HIS A 254 -0.32 -11.16 8.41
CA HIS A 254 -0.91 -9.92 7.93
C HIS A 254 0.06 -9.10 7.07
N HIS A 255 1.35 -9.03 7.47
CA HIS A 255 2.42 -8.48 6.64
C HIS A 255 3.78 -9.08 7.03
N MET A 256 4.77 -8.92 6.15
CA MET A 256 6.15 -9.36 6.34
C MET A 256 7.13 -8.38 5.75
N GLU A 257 8.27 -8.21 6.39
CA GLU A 257 9.39 -7.41 5.89
C GLU A 257 10.71 -8.20 6.00
N LEU A 258 11.61 -7.95 5.06
CA LEU A 258 12.97 -8.46 5.08
C LEU A 258 13.91 -7.27 5.08
N PHE A 259 14.70 -7.13 6.15
CA PHE A 259 15.68 -6.07 6.31
C PHE A 259 17.08 -6.59 6.07
N HIS A 260 17.92 -5.83 5.39
CA HIS A 260 19.36 -6.02 5.38
C HIS A 260 19.99 -5.37 6.62
N CYS A 261 20.95 -6.07 7.22
CA CYS A 261 21.69 -5.61 8.39
C CYS A 261 23.01 -4.99 7.98
N GLU A 262 23.15 -3.68 8.21
CA GLU A 262 24.37 -2.93 7.90
C GLU A 262 25.44 -3.17 8.98
N ALA A 263 26.31 -4.13 8.72
CA ALA A 263 27.42 -4.51 9.59
C ALA A 263 28.69 -4.78 8.77
N PRO A 264 29.88 -4.63 9.36
CA PRO A 264 31.12 -5.14 8.78
C PRO A 264 30.99 -6.62 8.40
N VAL A 265 31.59 -7.03 7.29
CA VAL A 265 31.43 -8.38 6.73
C VAL A 265 32.01 -9.48 7.62
N ASP A 266 33.03 -9.14 8.41
CA ASP A 266 33.67 -9.99 9.40
C ASP A 266 32.95 -9.99 10.77
N GLU A 267 32.00 -9.07 11.00
CA GLU A 267 31.22 -9.01 12.24
C GLU A 267 30.20 -10.16 12.27
N VAL A 268 30.25 -10.96 13.34
CA VAL A 268 29.24 -12.01 13.59
C VAL A 268 28.13 -11.41 14.45
N LEU A 269 26.98 -11.15 13.82
CA LEU A 269 25.81 -10.67 14.55
C LEU A 269 25.21 -11.75 15.46
N PRO A 270 24.73 -11.38 16.67
CA PRO A 270 24.12 -12.31 17.60
C PRO A 270 22.82 -12.88 17.03
N SER A 271 22.59 -14.19 17.18
CA SER A 271 21.36 -14.81 16.68
C SER A 271 20.14 -14.28 17.41
N TRP A 272 19.04 -14.09 16.69
CA TRP A 272 17.76 -13.69 17.25
C TRP A 272 16.61 -14.44 16.59
N ASN A 273 15.65 -14.85 17.40
CA ASN A 273 14.40 -15.46 16.98
C ASN A 273 13.37 -15.26 18.09
N GLY A 274 12.56 -14.20 17.97
CA GLY A 274 11.65 -13.80 19.03
C GLY A 274 10.92 -12.50 18.72
N PRO A 275 10.09 -12.00 19.64
CA PRO A 275 9.36 -10.74 19.46
C PRO A 275 10.29 -9.58 19.10
N CYS A 276 9.92 -8.81 18.07
CA CYS A 276 10.75 -7.71 17.56
C CYS A 276 11.00 -6.61 18.60
N ASN A 277 10.05 -6.41 19.52
CA ASN A 277 10.08 -5.39 20.57
C ASN A 277 10.56 -5.94 21.93
N SER A 278 11.14 -7.13 21.98
CA SER A 278 11.65 -7.70 23.23
C SER A 278 12.80 -6.85 23.79
N PRO A 279 12.81 -6.55 25.11
CA PRO A 279 13.95 -5.87 25.74
C PRO A 279 15.24 -6.70 25.70
N ASP A 280 15.10 -8.02 25.51
CA ASP A 280 16.23 -8.94 25.39
C ASP A 280 16.85 -8.95 23.99
N ARG A 281 16.26 -8.22 23.02
CA ARG A 281 16.79 -8.15 21.65
C ARG A 281 18.17 -7.49 21.66
N PRO A 282 19.23 -8.15 21.14
CA PRO A 282 20.56 -7.58 21.13
C PRO A 282 20.63 -6.26 20.35
N GLN A 283 21.17 -5.22 20.99
CA GLN A 283 21.33 -3.88 20.41
C GLN A 283 22.06 -3.85 19.04
N PRO A 284 23.08 -4.70 18.74
CA PRO A 284 23.70 -4.71 17.41
C PRO A 284 22.71 -4.98 16.26
N LEU A 285 21.57 -5.63 16.53
CA LEU A 285 20.55 -5.93 15.53
C LEU A 285 19.70 -4.70 15.18
N ASP A 286 19.82 -3.61 15.92
CA ASP A 286 19.21 -2.33 15.56
C ASP A 286 19.77 -1.79 14.23
N ARG A 287 20.86 -2.34 13.69
CA ARG A 287 21.38 -1.99 12.35
C ARG A 287 20.62 -2.66 11.20
N CYS A 288 19.68 -3.56 11.49
CA CYS A 288 18.83 -4.21 10.50
C CYS A 288 17.62 -3.32 10.19
N LYS A 289 17.82 -2.25 9.43
CA LYS A 289 16.77 -1.26 9.11
C LYS A 289 16.52 -1.06 7.62
N ARG A 290 17.42 -1.54 6.75
CA ARG A 290 17.30 -1.34 5.31
C ARG A 290 16.30 -2.34 4.72
N VAL A 291 15.10 -1.89 4.38
CA VAL A 291 14.07 -2.75 3.76
C VAL A 291 14.53 -3.22 2.37
N ILE A 292 14.62 -4.53 2.15
CA ILE A 292 14.91 -5.12 0.84
C ILE A 292 13.69 -5.80 0.21
N ALA A 293 12.70 -6.16 1.02
CA ALA A 293 11.39 -6.66 0.60
C ALA A 293 10.34 -6.37 1.67
N ALA A 294 9.13 -6.03 1.25
CA ALA A 294 7.96 -5.87 2.11
C ALA A 294 6.71 -6.37 1.38
N TRP A 295 5.86 -7.08 2.11
CA TRP A 295 4.64 -7.70 1.60
C TRP A 295 3.51 -7.55 2.62
N ALA A 296 2.29 -7.31 2.16
CA ALA A 296 1.09 -7.35 2.98
C ALA A 296 0.03 -8.28 2.36
N MET A 297 -0.97 -8.67 3.15
CA MET A 297 -2.01 -9.61 2.72
C MET A 297 -2.66 -9.22 1.38
N GLY A 298 -2.76 -10.18 0.46
CA GLY A 298 -3.30 -9.95 -0.87
C GLY A 298 -2.34 -9.23 -1.83
N ALA A 299 -1.19 -8.73 -1.40
CA ALA A 299 -0.20 -8.13 -2.30
C ALA A 299 0.33 -9.18 -3.29
N PRO A 300 0.38 -8.87 -4.60
CA PRO A 300 1.04 -9.74 -5.56
C PRO A 300 2.57 -9.72 -5.32
N PRO A 301 3.28 -10.68 -5.92
CA PRO A 301 4.74 -10.60 -6.04
C PRO A 301 5.19 -9.26 -6.64
N LEU A 302 6.21 -8.65 -6.05
CA LEU A 302 6.84 -7.47 -6.63
C LEU A 302 7.99 -7.92 -7.54
N ALA A 303 7.91 -7.55 -8.82
CA ALA A 303 8.96 -7.79 -9.81
C ALA A 303 9.56 -6.45 -10.25
N TYR A 304 10.89 -6.35 -10.23
CA TYR A 304 11.60 -5.19 -10.75
C TYR A 304 11.61 -5.21 -12.29
N PRO A 305 11.63 -4.05 -12.96
CA PRO A 305 11.67 -3.94 -14.43
C PRO A 305 12.88 -4.63 -15.07
N GLU A 306 12.80 -5.06 -16.33
CA GLU A 306 13.88 -5.75 -17.06
C GLU A 306 15.21 -4.99 -17.05
N GLU A 307 15.15 -3.67 -16.95
CA GLU A 307 16.30 -2.78 -16.98
C GLU A 307 17.05 -2.72 -15.64
N ALA A 308 16.41 -3.13 -14.54
CA ALA A 308 16.94 -2.91 -13.20
C ALA A 308 16.74 -4.08 -12.22
N GLY A 309 17.69 -4.25 -11.30
CA GLY A 309 17.59 -5.18 -10.19
C GLY A 309 18.14 -4.59 -8.89
N LEU A 310 17.59 -5.01 -7.76
CA LEU A 310 18.09 -4.56 -6.45
C LEU A 310 19.42 -5.27 -6.16
N SER A 311 20.50 -4.48 -6.06
CA SER A 311 21.84 -4.99 -5.81
C SER A 311 21.96 -5.56 -4.40
N ALA A 312 22.45 -6.80 -4.29
CA ALA A 312 22.76 -7.46 -3.02
C ALA A 312 23.98 -8.36 -3.17
N GLY A 313 24.74 -8.57 -2.08
CA GLY A 313 25.98 -9.36 -2.10
C GLY A 313 27.20 -8.59 -2.61
N GLY A 314 28.37 -9.22 -2.50
CA GLY A 314 29.68 -8.60 -2.74
C GLY A 314 30.62 -8.72 -1.55
N SER A 315 31.89 -8.33 -1.73
CA SER A 315 32.93 -8.47 -0.71
C SER A 315 32.68 -7.64 0.56
N ASP A 316 31.97 -6.52 0.41
CA ASP A 316 31.72 -5.55 1.47
C ASP A 316 30.24 -5.58 1.92
N TYR A 317 29.49 -6.61 1.50
CA TYR A 317 28.07 -6.74 1.79
C TYR A 317 27.83 -7.71 2.95
N SER A 318 27.28 -7.21 4.07
CA SER A 318 26.93 -8.05 5.22
C SER A 318 25.99 -9.19 4.80
N PRO A 319 26.26 -10.44 5.21
CA PRO A 319 25.43 -11.58 4.83
C PRO A 319 24.14 -11.68 5.66
N TYR A 320 23.91 -10.79 6.64
CA TYR A 320 22.79 -10.91 7.56
C TYR A 320 21.55 -10.17 7.07
N VAL A 321 20.40 -10.81 7.23
CA VAL A 321 19.08 -10.22 6.99
C VAL A 321 18.16 -10.57 8.15
N MET A 322 17.24 -9.67 8.49
CA MET A 322 16.22 -9.86 9.51
C MET A 322 14.86 -10.04 8.83
N LEU A 323 14.21 -11.18 9.06
CA LEU A 323 12.81 -11.38 8.70
C LEU A 323 11.93 -10.89 9.86
N GLU A 324 11.01 -9.99 9.56
CA GLU A 324 9.94 -9.58 10.46
C GLU A 324 8.60 -10.08 9.91
N VAL A 325 7.83 -10.78 10.75
CA VAL A 325 6.48 -11.27 10.42
C VAL A 325 5.50 -10.70 11.42
N HIS A 326 4.48 -10.01 10.91
CA HIS A 326 3.37 -9.51 11.70
C HIS A 326 2.18 -10.47 11.62
N TYR A 327 1.83 -11.03 12.76
CA TYR A 327 0.67 -11.88 12.95
C TYR A 327 -0.50 -11.08 13.52
N ASN A 328 -1.65 -11.13 12.85
CA ASN A 328 -2.91 -10.63 13.36
C ASN A 328 -3.77 -11.82 13.82
N ASN A 329 -3.92 -11.98 15.14
CA ASN A 329 -4.59 -13.10 15.80
C ASN A 329 -5.79 -12.61 16.62
N PRO A 330 -6.87 -12.12 15.98
CA PRO A 330 -8.05 -11.60 16.67
C PRO A 330 -8.76 -12.66 17.52
N ALA A 331 -8.61 -13.94 17.17
CA ALA A 331 -9.16 -15.06 17.93
C ALA A 331 -8.34 -15.42 19.19
N LEU A 332 -7.21 -14.76 19.44
CA LEU A 332 -6.30 -14.97 20.58
C LEU A 332 -5.89 -16.44 20.77
N ARG A 333 -5.80 -17.19 19.67
CA ARG A 333 -5.46 -18.61 19.68
C ARG A 333 -3.99 -18.82 20.04
N THR A 334 -3.71 -19.89 20.74
CA THR A 334 -2.35 -20.26 21.21
C THR A 334 -1.80 -21.52 20.54
N ASP A 335 -2.58 -22.12 19.65
CA ASP A 335 -2.24 -23.37 18.95
C ASP A 335 -1.65 -23.14 17.55
N TYR A 336 -1.61 -21.88 17.09
CA TYR A 336 -0.99 -21.54 15.81
C TYR A 336 0.52 -21.80 15.84
N VAL A 337 0.99 -22.52 14.81
CA VAL A 337 2.40 -22.75 14.53
C VAL A 337 2.68 -22.32 13.11
N ASP A 338 3.59 -21.37 12.94
CA ASP A 338 3.87 -20.77 11.64
C ASP A 338 5.35 -20.83 11.24
N SER A 339 5.60 -21.01 9.95
CA SER A 339 6.93 -20.99 9.33
C SER A 339 6.91 -20.15 8.05
N SER A 340 6.03 -19.14 7.98
CA SER A 340 5.90 -18.25 6.84
C SER A 340 7.11 -17.30 6.73
N GLY A 341 7.28 -16.69 5.57
CA GLY A 341 8.32 -15.70 5.33
C GLY A 341 8.35 -15.22 3.89
N ILE A 342 9.51 -14.77 3.41
CA ILE A 342 9.66 -14.17 2.07
C ILE A 342 10.56 -15.04 1.21
N THR A 343 10.18 -15.23 -0.05
CA THR A 343 11.03 -15.78 -1.11
C THR A 343 11.59 -14.63 -1.93
N ILE A 344 12.91 -14.57 -2.11
CA ILE A 344 13.55 -13.65 -3.08
C ILE A 344 14.02 -14.44 -4.30
N TYR A 345 13.92 -13.84 -5.48
CA TYR A 345 14.45 -14.34 -6.74
C TYR A 345 15.62 -13.47 -7.15
N TYR A 346 16.76 -14.08 -7.44
CA TYR A 346 18.00 -13.38 -7.72
C TYR A 346 18.80 -14.03 -8.84
N THR A 347 19.60 -13.22 -9.53
CA THR A 347 20.38 -13.60 -10.73
C THR A 347 21.81 -13.08 -10.62
N GLY A 348 22.75 -13.80 -11.25
CA GLY A 348 24.11 -13.32 -11.53
C GLY A 348 24.24 -12.60 -12.86
N GLU A 349 23.28 -12.78 -13.79
CA GLU A 349 23.12 -11.96 -15.00
C GLU A 349 22.58 -10.58 -14.61
N LEU A 350 23.50 -9.69 -14.23
CA LEU A 350 23.16 -8.33 -13.79
C LEU A 350 22.42 -7.57 -14.89
N ARG A 351 21.27 -7.00 -14.54
CA ARG A 351 20.52 -6.07 -15.38
C ARG A 351 21.30 -4.75 -15.56
N PRO A 352 20.99 -3.94 -16.59
CA PRO A 352 21.73 -2.71 -16.89
C PRO A 352 21.88 -1.74 -15.71
N PHE A 353 20.88 -1.64 -14.83
CA PHE A 353 20.85 -0.69 -13.74
C PHE A 353 20.67 -1.35 -12.37
N ASP A 354 21.30 -0.76 -11.35
CA ASP A 354 20.96 -1.04 -9.96
C ASP A 354 19.71 -0.24 -9.58
N VAL A 355 18.84 -0.86 -8.80
CA VAL A 355 17.77 -0.16 -8.09
C VAL A 355 18.35 0.57 -6.87
N GLY A 356 18.01 1.84 -6.74
CA GLY A 356 18.17 2.63 -5.53
C GLY A 356 16.87 2.72 -4.74
N ILE A 357 16.99 3.00 -3.43
CA ILE A 357 15.85 3.32 -2.56
C ILE A 357 16.11 4.74 -2.04
N LEU A 358 15.19 5.65 -2.33
CA LEU A 358 15.23 7.04 -1.89
C LEU A 358 14.24 7.22 -0.75
N GLU A 359 14.72 7.61 0.42
CA GLU A 359 13.86 7.97 1.54
C GLU A 359 13.51 9.46 1.49
N ILE A 360 12.22 9.76 1.28
CA ILE A 360 11.68 11.10 1.44
C ILE A 360 10.78 11.16 2.67
N GLY A 361 10.67 12.32 3.31
CA GLY A 361 9.95 12.38 4.58
C GLY A 361 10.34 13.48 5.52
N LEU A 362 9.86 13.31 6.75
CA LEU A 362 10.32 14.05 7.90
C LEU A 362 11.59 13.42 8.47
N GLU A 363 12.52 14.25 8.93
CA GLU A 363 13.65 13.78 9.72
C GLU A 363 13.17 13.10 11.01
N TYR A 364 13.88 12.06 11.45
CA TYR A 364 13.61 11.34 12.69
C TYR A 364 14.09 12.12 13.92
N THR A 365 13.47 13.27 14.16
CA THR A 365 13.80 14.20 15.25
C THR A 365 12.54 14.64 15.96
N ASP A 366 12.70 15.08 17.21
CA ASP A 366 11.61 15.61 18.02
C ASP A 366 11.17 17.03 17.62
N LYS A 367 11.78 17.62 16.57
CA LYS A 367 11.41 18.93 16.03
C LYS A 367 10.00 18.98 15.48
N MET A 368 9.53 17.86 14.93
CA MET A 368 8.18 17.71 14.39
C MET A 368 7.33 16.97 15.41
N ALA A 369 6.18 17.55 15.75
CA ALA A 369 5.31 17.07 16.82
C ALA A 369 3.84 17.22 16.45
N ILE A 370 3.03 16.27 16.92
CA ILE A 370 1.59 16.21 16.73
C ILE A 370 0.92 16.43 18.08
N PRO A 371 0.12 17.50 18.25
CA PRO A 371 -0.62 17.74 19.48
C PRO A 371 -1.55 16.55 19.84
N PRO A 372 -1.86 16.34 21.13
CA PRO A 372 -2.82 15.33 21.55
C PRO A 372 -4.25 15.68 21.13
N ARG A 373 -5.13 14.68 21.07
CA ARG A 373 -6.58 14.82 20.84
C ARG A 373 -6.97 15.46 19.51
N GLN A 374 -6.20 15.24 18.45
CA GLN A 374 -6.52 15.77 17.12
C GLN A 374 -7.23 14.70 16.28
N PRO A 375 -8.41 15.00 15.70
CA PRO A 375 -9.06 14.08 14.75
C PRO A 375 -8.29 13.98 13.42
N GLY A 376 -7.50 15.00 13.10
CA GLY A 376 -6.60 15.04 11.96
C GLY A 376 -5.58 16.16 12.16
N PHE A 377 -4.29 15.85 12.07
CA PHE A 377 -3.21 16.82 12.07
C PHE A 377 -2.22 16.50 10.95
N HIS A 378 -1.81 17.50 10.19
CA HIS A 378 -0.99 17.30 9.00
C HIS A 378 0.47 17.63 9.28
N LEU A 379 1.37 16.74 8.86
CA LEU A 379 2.79 17.06 8.75
C LEU A 379 3.26 16.87 7.31
N SER A 380 4.21 17.70 6.91
CA SER A 380 4.75 17.69 5.54
C SER A 380 6.27 17.57 5.56
N GLY A 381 6.79 16.58 4.83
CA GLY A 381 8.20 16.39 4.56
C GLY A 381 8.56 16.76 3.13
N TYR A 382 9.76 17.26 2.92
CA TYR A 382 10.19 17.83 1.65
C TYR A 382 11.51 17.21 1.19
N CYS A 383 11.54 16.85 -0.08
CA CYS A 383 12.76 16.69 -0.87
C CYS A 383 12.79 17.83 -1.89
N ILE A 384 13.48 18.92 -1.55
CA ILE A 384 13.43 20.18 -2.31
C ILE A 384 14.26 20.14 -3.60
N SER A 385 13.91 21.03 -4.53
CA SER A 385 14.56 21.21 -5.82
C SER A 385 16.08 21.39 -5.75
N GLU A 386 16.60 22.01 -4.71
CA GLU A 386 18.03 22.23 -4.51
C GLU A 386 18.76 20.92 -4.25
N CYS A 387 18.17 20.00 -3.46
CA CYS A 387 18.76 18.70 -3.19
C CYS A 387 18.76 17.82 -4.44
N THR A 388 17.62 17.72 -5.15
CA THR A 388 17.56 16.92 -6.38
C THR A 388 18.47 17.48 -7.46
N ARG A 389 18.65 18.81 -7.53
CA ARG A 389 19.54 19.46 -8.52
C ARG A 389 21.01 19.10 -8.34
N VAL A 390 21.49 18.99 -7.10
CA VAL A 390 22.88 18.64 -6.81
C VAL A 390 23.11 17.12 -6.82
N ALA A 391 22.08 16.34 -6.47
CA ALA A 391 22.24 14.92 -6.19
C ALA A 391 21.85 14.00 -7.36
N LEU A 392 20.98 14.44 -8.28
CA LEU A 392 20.52 13.62 -9.40
C LEU A 392 21.35 13.83 -10.69
N PRO A 393 21.49 12.80 -11.54
CA PRO A 393 22.13 12.93 -12.83
C PRO A 393 21.28 13.77 -13.79
N THR A 394 21.92 14.36 -14.80
CA THR A 394 21.23 15.20 -15.81
C THR A 394 20.07 14.52 -16.52
N ALA A 395 20.15 13.20 -16.71
CA ALA A 395 19.10 12.38 -17.31
C ALA A 395 17.92 12.06 -16.36
N GLY A 396 18.04 12.40 -15.07
CA GLY A 396 17.07 12.05 -14.05
C GLY A 396 17.10 10.58 -13.63
N ILE A 397 16.11 10.20 -12.82
CA ILE A 397 15.88 8.83 -12.38
C ILE A 397 14.41 8.44 -12.63
N THR A 398 14.20 7.15 -12.87
CA THR A 398 12.90 6.54 -13.07
C THR A 398 12.41 5.94 -11.76
N LEU A 399 11.29 6.44 -11.24
CA LEU A 399 10.61 5.90 -10.05
C LEU A 399 9.67 4.78 -10.49
N VAL A 400 9.65 3.67 -9.76
CA VAL A 400 8.93 2.44 -10.15
C VAL A 400 8.06 1.86 -9.05
N ALA A 401 8.40 2.08 -7.79
CA ALA A 401 7.63 1.59 -6.66
C ALA A 401 7.75 2.56 -5.48
N ALA A 402 6.78 2.53 -4.58
CA ALA A 402 6.82 3.28 -3.34
C ALA A 402 6.21 2.47 -2.20
N GLN A 403 6.83 2.54 -1.02
CA GLN A 403 6.21 2.15 0.25
C GLN A 403 5.88 3.43 1.02
N LEU A 404 4.70 3.48 1.62
CA LEU A 404 4.28 4.57 2.50
C LEU A 404 4.38 4.08 3.95
N HIS A 405 4.91 4.91 4.84
CA HIS A 405 5.20 4.52 6.22
C HIS A 405 4.90 5.63 7.24
N THR A 406 4.21 5.25 8.30
CA THR A 406 3.98 6.01 9.55
C THR A 406 3.96 5.02 10.74
N HIS A 407 3.96 5.53 11.97
CA HIS A 407 3.62 4.74 13.14
C HIS A 407 2.11 4.87 13.46
N LEU A 408 1.70 4.38 14.63
CA LEU A 408 0.33 4.00 14.99
C LEU A 408 -0.77 5.05 14.77
N THR A 409 -0.45 6.34 14.65
CA THR A 409 -1.45 7.41 14.50
C THR A 409 -1.65 7.86 13.06
N GLY A 410 -0.86 7.37 12.10
CA GLY A 410 -1.00 7.74 10.69
C GLY A 410 -2.24 7.13 10.04
N GLU A 411 -3.00 7.95 9.33
CA GLU A 411 -4.26 7.57 8.67
C GLU A 411 -4.32 7.88 7.18
N ARG A 412 -3.58 8.89 6.70
CA ARG A 412 -3.56 9.28 5.29
C ARG A 412 -2.16 9.68 4.89
N ILE A 413 -1.71 9.25 3.72
CA ILE A 413 -0.40 9.62 3.19
C ILE A 413 -0.51 9.93 1.70
N ARG A 414 0.07 11.04 1.26
CA ARG A 414 0.21 11.36 -0.16
C ARG A 414 1.61 11.87 -0.48
N VAL A 415 2.10 11.53 -1.66
CA VAL A 415 3.39 11.97 -2.21
C VAL A 415 3.11 12.73 -3.51
N ARG A 416 3.50 13.99 -3.53
CA ARG A 416 3.29 14.94 -4.63
C ARG A 416 4.61 15.22 -5.32
N HIS A 417 4.60 15.26 -6.65
CA HIS A 417 5.77 15.56 -7.48
C HIS A 417 5.61 16.94 -8.09
N VAL A 418 6.60 17.82 -7.91
CA VAL A 418 6.56 19.22 -8.35
C VAL A 418 7.71 19.51 -9.31
N ARG A 419 7.41 20.14 -10.43
CA ARG A 419 8.41 20.61 -11.41
C ARG A 419 8.14 22.07 -11.77
N GLY A 420 9.09 22.95 -11.44
CA GLY A 420 8.96 24.39 -11.73
C GLY A 420 7.71 25.04 -11.11
N GLY A 421 7.30 24.59 -9.92
CA GLY A 421 6.11 25.06 -9.20
C GLY A 421 4.79 24.46 -9.68
N ALA A 422 4.78 23.68 -10.76
CA ALA A 422 3.60 22.92 -11.19
C ALA A 422 3.61 21.52 -10.57
N GLU A 423 2.48 21.12 -10.01
CA GLU A 423 2.27 19.75 -9.56
C GLU A 423 2.05 18.84 -10.77
N LEU A 424 2.80 17.74 -10.79
CA LEU A 424 2.72 16.68 -11.78
C LEU A 424 1.76 15.58 -11.29
N PRO A 425 1.26 14.69 -12.18
CA PRO A 425 0.37 13.61 -11.80
C PRO A 425 0.83 12.89 -10.54
N GLU A 426 -0.15 12.62 -9.66
CA GLU A 426 0.10 12.08 -8.33
C GLU A 426 0.98 10.83 -8.37
N MET A 427 1.95 10.79 -7.45
CA MET A 427 2.88 9.68 -7.38
C MET A 427 2.32 8.52 -6.56
N ALA A 428 1.89 8.79 -5.33
CA ALA A 428 1.33 7.80 -4.44
C ALA A 428 0.36 8.48 -3.48
N ARG A 429 -0.82 7.92 -3.29
CA ARG A 429 -1.81 8.35 -2.31
C ARG A 429 -2.47 7.15 -1.68
N ASP A 430 -2.77 7.30 -0.41
CA ASP A 430 -3.53 6.35 0.38
C ASP A 430 -4.30 7.12 1.46
N ASP A 431 -5.55 7.45 1.15
CA ASP A 431 -6.45 8.17 2.06
C ASP A 431 -7.10 7.24 3.10
N HIS A 432 -6.91 5.94 2.91
CA HIS A 432 -7.30 4.91 3.88
C HIS A 432 -6.11 4.12 4.39
N PHE A 433 -4.96 4.78 4.47
CA PHE A 433 -3.74 4.19 4.94
C PHE A 433 -3.94 3.59 6.34
N SER A 434 -3.41 2.39 6.54
CA SER A 434 -3.38 1.73 7.84
C SER A 434 -1.96 1.27 8.13
N THR A 435 -1.47 1.61 9.31
CA THR A 435 -0.15 1.24 9.82
C THR A 435 0.04 -0.28 9.91
N HIS A 436 -1.04 -1.04 10.01
CA HIS A 436 -1.01 -2.49 10.00
C HIS A 436 -0.85 -3.09 8.59
N PHE A 437 -1.11 -2.31 7.53
CA PHE A 437 -1.13 -2.74 6.13
C PHE A 437 -0.18 -1.88 5.30
N GLN A 438 1.11 -2.23 5.36
CA GLN A 438 2.16 -1.52 4.64
C GLN A 438 2.80 -2.47 3.63
N GLU A 439 2.67 -2.15 2.35
CA GLU A 439 3.26 -2.91 1.25
C GLU A 439 4.07 -1.97 0.35
N ILE A 440 5.03 -2.51 -0.38
CA ILE A 440 5.65 -1.78 -1.50
C ILE A 440 4.71 -1.92 -2.71
N ARG A 441 4.20 -0.79 -3.20
CA ARG A 441 3.32 -0.74 -4.36
C ARG A 441 4.11 -0.36 -5.60
N LEU A 442 3.88 -1.08 -6.69
CA LEU A 442 4.32 -0.63 -8.01
C LEU A 442 3.55 0.64 -8.39
N LEU A 443 4.25 1.64 -8.92
CA LEU A 443 3.60 2.83 -9.44
C LEU A 443 2.85 2.46 -10.72
N LYS A 444 1.59 2.92 -10.84
CA LYS A 444 0.76 2.69 -12.04
C LYS A 444 1.39 3.24 -13.33
N ARG A 445 2.32 4.18 -13.20
CA ARG A 445 3.04 4.81 -14.30
C ARG A 445 4.50 4.98 -13.91
N ARG A 446 5.40 4.82 -14.87
CA ARG A 446 6.81 5.17 -14.69
C ARG A 446 6.94 6.69 -14.58
N LEU A 447 7.50 7.18 -13.47
CA LEU A 447 7.67 8.62 -13.23
C LEU A 447 9.14 9.01 -13.37
N GLN A 448 9.41 10.15 -14.03
CA GLN A 448 10.77 10.68 -14.19
C GLN A 448 11.01 11.83 -13.22
N LEU A 449 11.90 11.62 -12.25
CA LEU A 449 12.37 12.67 -11.35
C LEU A 449 13.64 13.29 -11.92
N MET A 450 13.56 14.58 -12.28
CA MET A 450 14.65 15.32 -12.90
C MET A 450 15.38 16.20 -11.88
N PRO A 451 16.65 16.55 -12.12
CA PRO A 451 17.35 17.54 -11.29
C PRO A 451 16.58 18.87 -11.25
N GLY A 452 16.26 19.34 -10.04
CA GLY A 452 15.47 20.55 -9.84
C GLY A 452 13.97 20.31 -9.63
N ASP A 453 13.49 19.08 -9.71
CA ASP A 453 12.16 18.70 -9.25
C ASP A 453 12.12 18.60 -7.71
N ALA A 454 10.93 18.66 -7.12
CA ALA A 454 10.73 18.42 -5.70
C ALA A 454 9.71 17.30 -5.46
N LEU A 455 9.89 16.57 -4.36
CA LEU A 455 8.90 15.62 -3.85
C LEU A 455 8.43 16.09 -2.48
N VAL A 456 7.12 16.11 -2.27
CA VAL A 456 6.50 16.52 -1.01
C VAL A 456 5.61 15.41 -0.51
N ILE A 457 5.86 14.92 0.70
CA ILE A 457 5.01 13.95 1.36
C ILE A 457 4.17 14.64 2.43
N ASN A 458 2.87 14.40 2.42
CA ASN A 458 1.97 14.84 3.48
C ASN A 458 1.42 13.61 4.21
N CYS A 459 1.54 13.60 5.52
CA CYS A 459 0.95 12.58 6.39
C CYS A 459 -0.12 13.23 7.28
N THR A 460 -1.25 12.56 7.44
CA THR A 460 -2.33 12.96 8.35
C THR A 460 -2.41 11.98 9.51
N TYR A 461 -2.45 12.51 10.72
CA TYR A 461 -2.44 11.74 11.95
C TYR A 461 -3.70 11.96 12.79
N ASN A 462 -4.19 10.90 13.41
CA ASN A 462 -5.27 10.93 14.40
C ASN A 462 -4.71 10.59 15.78
N THR A 463 -4.81 11.56 16.68
CA THR A 463 -4.33 11.48 18.07
C THR A 463 -5.45 11.61 19.08
N LEU A 464 -6.71 11.34 18.71
CA LEU A 464 -7.88 11.41 19.62
C LEU A 464 -7.66 10.62 20.92
N GLU A 465 -7.00 9.48 20.83
CA GLU A 465 -6.71 8.59 21.96
C GLU A 465 -5.42 8.96 22.73
N ARG A 466 -4.61 9.88 22.21
CA ARG A 466 -3.36 10.30 22.86
C ARG A 466 -3.64 11.45 23.82
N THR A 467 -3.19 11.31 25.06
CA THR A 467 -3.29 12.37 26.09
C THR A 467 -2.14 13.37 26.04
N ASN A 468 -0.97 12.94 25.55
CA ASN A 468 0.24 13.73 25.46
C ASN A 468 0.63 13.98 23.99
N VAL A 469 1.43 15.02 23.76
CA VAL A 469 2.04 15.30 22.45
C VAL A 469 2.80 14.08 21.94
N THR A 470 2.63 13.79 20.66
CA THR A 470 3.35 12.72 19.96
C THR A 470 4.50 13.35 19.17
N LEU A 471 5.73 12.89 19.42
CA LEU A 471 6.95 13.47 18.85
C LEU A 471 7.42 12.62 17.67
N GLY A 472 8.14 13.24 16.72
CA GLY A 472 8.86 12.51 15.69
C GLY A 472 10.02 11.69 16.27
N GLY A 473 10.18 10.45 15.82
CA GLY A 473 11.23 9.56 16.36
C GLY A 473 11.14 8.11 15.89
N PHE A 474 11.97 7.27 16.49
CA PHE A 474 12.12 5.85 16.12
C PHE A 474 11.18 4.91 16.89
N GLY A 475 10.66 5.34 18.04
CA GLY A 475 9.81 4.51 18.89
C GLY A 475 8.41 4.35 18.30
N ILE A 476 7.79 3.18 18.50
CA ILE A 476 6.43 2.89 18.03
C ILE A 476 5.33 3.84 18.55
N ARG A 477 5.60 4.54 19.67
CA ARG A 477 4.70 5.57 20.23
C ARG A 477 5.05 6.99 19.80
N GLU A 478 6.25 7.18 19.24
CA GLU A 478 6.64 8.36 18.47
C GLU A 478 6.07 8.22 17.05
N GLU A 479 6.34 9.16 16.15
CA GLU A 479 5.82 9.13 14.78
C GLU A 479 6.87 9.30 13.71
N MET A 480 6.52 8.82 12.51
CA MET A 480 7.27 8.98 11.27
C MET A 480 6.33 9.42 10.14
N CYS A 481 6.90 10.10 9.13
CA CYS A 481 6.24 10.38 7.85
C CYS A 481 7.25 10.10 6.76
N VAL A 482 7.19 8.93 6.12
CA VAL A 482 8.22 8.48 5.18
C VAL A 482 7.60 7.81 3.97
N SER A 483 8.23 8.02 2.82
CA SER A 483 8.06 7.13 1.68
C SER A 483 9.41 6.60 1.22
N TYR A 484 9.48 5.28 1.02
CA TYR A 484 10.63 4.59 0.43
C TYR A 484 10.37 4.42 -1.06
N ILE A 485 11.08 5.18 -1.87
CA ILE A 485 10.87 5.22 -3.32
C ILE A 485 11.91 4.35 -4.01
N HIS A 486 11.47 3.32 -4.71
CA HIS A 486 12.32 2.46 -5.52
C HIS A 486 12.52 3.11 -6.89
N TYR A 487 13.77 3.26 -7.31
CA TYR A 487 14.11 3.94 -8.55
C TYR A 487 15.33 3.36 -9.26
N PHE A 488 15.54 3.72 -10.52
CA PHE A 488 16.77 3.45 -11.25
C PHE A 488 17.08 4.57 -12.27
N PRO A 489 18.35 4.78 -12.69
CA PRO A 489 19.55 4.15 -12.14
C PRO A 489 19.84 4.61 -10.71
N LYS A 490 20.39 3.72 -9.88
CA LYS A 490 20.84 4.07 -8.52
C LYS A 490 21.77 5.29 -8.55
N THR A 491 21.54 6.22 -7.63
CA THR A 491 22.41 7.37 -7.37
C THR A 491 22.95 7.31 -5.94
N ASP A 492 23.82 8.25 -5.59
CA ASP A 492 24.30 8.39 -4.21
C ASP A 492 23.21 8.97 -3.28
N LEU A 493 22.14 9.60 -3.80
CA LEU A 493 21.08 10.15 -2.97
C LEU A 493 20.25 9.03 -2.33
N GLU A 494 20.31 8.95 -1.00
CA GLU A 494 19.60 7.95 -0.21
C GLU A 494 18.58 8.58 0.74
N VAL A 495 18.93 9.70 1.39
CA VAL A 495 18.02 10.43 2.28
C VAL A 495 17.81 11.83 1.74
N CYS A 496 16.54 12.16 1.50
CA CYS A 496 16.08 13.49 1.11
C CYS A 496 14.89 13.88 1.99
N LYS A 497 15.19 14.29 3.22
CA LYS A 497 14.19 14.56 4.28
C LYS A 497 14.32 15.99 4.79
N SER A 498 13.28 16.44 5.48
CA SER A 498 13.26 17.78 6.07
C SER A 498 12.67 17.81 7.47
N SER A 499 12.97 18.85 8.21
CA SER A 499 12.28 19.25 9.44
C SER A 499 12.18 20.77 9.50
N ILE A 500 11.43 21.31 10.46
CA ILE A 500 11.49 22.74 10.76
C ILE A 500 12.93 23.12 11.18
N GLU A 501 13.40 24.29 10.74
CA GLU A 501 14.69 24.82 11.16
C GLU A 501 14.68 25.14 12.68
N THR A 502 15.79 24.82 13.34
CA THR A 502 15.88 24.82 14.81
C THR A 502 15.66 26.19 15.44
N SER A 503 16.23 27.26 14.86
CA SER A 503 16.10 28.61 15.39
C SER A 503 14.67 29.15 15.31
N PHE A 504 13.91 28.81 14.26
CA PHE A 504 12.49 29.15 14.16
C PHE A 504 11.64 28.37 15.17
N LEU A 505 11.98 27.11 15.43
CA LEU A 505 11.31 26.34 16.48
C LEU A 505 11.61 26.88 17.89
N GLN A 506 12.85 27.29 18.17
CA GLN A 506 13.20 27.96 19.42
C GLN A 506 12.45 29.29 19.58
N ALA A 507 12.34 30.07 18.51
CA ALA A 507 11.55 31.31 18.51
C ALA A 507 10.07 31.04 18.80
N TYR A 508 9.50 29.95 18.27
CA TYR A 508 8.16 29.51 18.62
C TYR A 508 8.03 29.19 20.11
N PHE A 509 8.96 28.43 20.71
CA PHE A 509 8.91 28.13 22.14
C PHE A 509 9.01 29.38 23.01
N LYS A 510 9.84 30.35 22.62
CA LYS A 510 9.91 31.66 23.29
C LYS A 510 8.60 32.43 23.15
N TYR A 511 7.99 32.41 21.97
CA TYR A 511 6.68 33.02 21.73
C TYR A 511 5.59 32.38 22.62
N MET A 512 5.57 31.06 22.74
CA MET A 512 4.65 30.33 23.61
C MET A 512 4.84 30.71 25.09
N ASN A 513 6.09 30.94 25.52
CA ASN A 513 6.36 31.38 26.88
C ASN A 513 5.81 32.80 27.16
N ILE A 514 6.11 33.74 26.26
CA ILE A 514 5.80 35.17 26.48
C ILE A 514 4.30 35.45 26.33
N TYR A 515 3.63 34.82 25.37
CA TYR A 515 2.27 35.20 24.96
C TYR A 515 1.19 34.18 25.34
N HIS A 516 1.58 32.95 25.68
CA HIS A 516 0.64 31.87 26.02
C HIS A 516 0.89 31.26 27.40
N ASP A 517 1.74 31.90 28.22
CA ASP A 517 2.13 31.47 29.58
C ASP A 517 2.57 29.99 29.63
N ALA A 518 3.07 29.46 28.50
CA ALA A 518 3.56 28.09 28.45
C ALA A 518 4.91 28.03 29.20
N PRO A 519 5.13 27.04 30.08
CA PRO A 519 6.40 26.87 30.77
C PRO A 519 7.53 26.33 29.85
N THR A 520 7.69 26.89 28.66
CA THR A 520 8.81 26.62 27.74
C THR A 520 10.04 27.47 28.10
N SER A 521 11.24 26.98 27.77
CA SER A 521 12.52 27.67 28.01
C SER A 521 13.59 27.19 27.02
N ASP A 522 14.55 28.06 26.69
CA ASP A 522 15.73 27.71 25.89
C ASP A 522 16.65 26.70 26.60
N GLU A 523 16.50 26.53 27.92
CA GLU A 523 17.24 25.56 28.73
C GLU A 523 16.66 24.14 28.62
N LYS A 524 15.41 24.00 28.16
CA LYS A 524 14.73 22.71 27.98
C LYS A 524 15.06 22.12 26.61
N GLY A 525 15.13 20.79 26.55
CA GLY A 525 15.13 20.08 25.27
C GLY A 525 13.85 20.32 24.48
N ILE A 526 13.88 20.11 23.16
CA ILE A 526 12.74 20.32 22.26
C ILE A 526 11.52 19.50 22.72
N SER A 527 11.72 18.21 22.96
CA SER A 527 10.71 17.31 23.53
C SER A 527 10.03 17.86 24.79
N ASP A 528 10.82 18.41 25.73
CA ASP A 528 10.31 18.89 27.01
C ASP A 528 9.59 20.23 26.88
N ASN A 529 10.02 21.07 25.92
CA ASN A 529 9.29 22.26 25.53
C ASN A 529 7.91 21.90 24.97
N TYR A 530 7.81 20.96 24.04
CA TYR A 530 6.51 20.51 23.52
C TYR A 530 5.60 19.93 24.61
N LYS A 531 6.14 19.13 25.53
CA LYS A 531 5.37 18.59 26.68
C LYS A 531 4.89 19.67 27.65
N SER A 532 5.56 20.83 27.66
CA SER A 532 5.22 21.95 28.53
C SER A 532 4.09 22.82 27.98
N ILE A 533 3.74 22.71 26.70
CA ILE A 533 2.72 23.56 26.07
C ILE A 533 1.31 23.07 26.44
N PRO A 534 0.41 23.95 26.92
CA PRO A 534 -1.00 23.64 27.01
C PRO A 534 -1.64 23.63 25.61
N TRP A 535 -2.04 22.45 25.12
CA TRP A 535 -2.59 22.29 23.77
C TRP A 535 -4.05 22.72 23.66
N THR A 536 -4.28 24.02 23.57
CA THR A 536 -5.58 24.61 23.19
C THR A 536 -5.77 24.59 21.68
N ARG A 537 -7.02 24.70 21.19
CA ARG A 537 -7.30 24.82 19.74
C ARG A 537 -6.45 25.90 19.06
N HIS A 538 -6.25 27.03 19.74
CA HIS A 538 -5.43 28.13 19.22
C HIS A 538 -3.96 27.75 19.08
N ASN A 539 -3.38 27.10 20.09
CA ASN A 539 -1.96 26.70 20.08
C ASN A 539 -1.69 25.61 19.04
N VAL A 540 -2.66 24.72 18.81
CA VAL A 540 -2.59 23.72 17.74
C VAL A 540 -2.54 24.40 16.36
N LEU A 541 -3.44 25.36 16.09
CA LEU A 541 -3.45 26.10 14.83
C LEU A 541 -2.17 26.92 14.62
N LEU A 542 -1.61 27.47 15.69
CA LEU A 542 -0.35 28.21 15.63
C LEU A 542 0.81 27.29 15.24
N LEU A 543 0.89 26.09 15.81
CA LEU A 543 1.90 25.10 15.46
C LEU A 543 1.74 24.61 14.01
N ASP A 544 0.52 24.33 13.58
CA ASP A 544 0.23 23.94 12.20
C ASP A 544 0.71 25.02 11.21
N ARG A 545 0.37 26.28 11.47
CA ARG A 545 0.83 27.41 10.65
C ARG A 545 2.35 27.59 10.67
N LEU A 546 2.99 27.34 11.81
CA LEU A 546 4.44 27.35 11.94
C LEU A 546 5.07 26.35 10.95
N TYR A 547 4.62 25.10 10.95
CA TYR A 547 5.16 24.06 10.07
C TYR A 547 4.89 24.31 8.58
N GLN A 548 3.81 25.00 8.23
CA GLN A 548 3.48 25.30 6.84
C GLN A 548 4.30 26.47 6.25
N THR A 549 4.85 27.35 7.10
CA THR A 549 5.42 28.63 6.65
C THR A 549 6.88 28.84 6.99
N MET A 550 7.39 28.16 8.03
CA MET A 550 8.77 28.38 8.47
C MET A 550 9.78 27.63 7.61
N PRO A 551 11.01 28.18 7.48
CA PRO A 551 12.10 27.51 6.76
C PRO A 551 12.46 26.13 7.30
N LEU A 552 13.07 25.34 6.42
CA LEU A 552 13.42 23.94 6.62
C LEU A 552 14.89 23.77 6.99
N SER A 553 15.14 22.78 7.85
CA SER A 553 16.39 22.02 7.92
C SER A 553 16.26 20.85 6.95
N MET A 554 17.27 20.64 6.10
CA MET A 554 17.28 19.58 5.10
C MET A 554 18.37 18.53 5.38
N GLN A 555 17.98 17.26 5.32
CA GLN A 555 18.88 16.12 5.20
C GLN A 555 18.92 15.70 3.74
N CYS A 556 19.89 16.25 3.01
CA CYS A 556 20.27 15.82 1.66
C CYS A 556 21.54 14.97 1.77
N ASN A 557 21.38 13.68 2.04
CA ASN A 557 22.49 12.79 2.40
C ASN A 557 22.72 11.70 1.36
N LYS A 558 24.00 11.34 1.24
CA LYS A 558 24.48 10.24 0.44
C LYS A 558 24.26 8.91 1.14
N SER A 559 24.35 7.81 0.41
CA SER A 559 24.46 6.45 0.96
C SER A 559 25.60 6.26 1.95
N SER A 560 26.65 7.10 1.92
CA SER A 560 27.74 7.06 2.91
C SER A 560 27.35 7.65 4.27
N GLY A 561 26.20 8.31 4.37
CA GLY A 561 25.79 9.13 5.51
C GLY A 561 26.27 10.59 5.43
N ASP A 562 27.18 10.91 4.50
CA ASP A 562 27.67 12.28 4.31
C ASP A 562 26.61 13.17 3.65
N ARG A 563 26.60 14.47 3.99
CA ARG A 563 25.76 15.46 3.30
C ARG A 563 26.31 15.79 1.91
N PHE A 564 25.42 16.06 0.95
CA PHE A 564 25.82 16.73 -0.30
C PHE A 564 26.35 18.14 0.00
N PRO A 565 27.28 18.70 -0.81
CA PRO A 565 27.77 20.06 -0.61
C PRO A 565 26.64 21.10 -0.72
N GLY A 566 26.55 22.00 0.26
CA GLY A 566 25.52 23.06 0.30
C GLY A 566 25.24 23.51 1.73
N ASN A 567 24.58 24.67 1.87
CA ASN A 567 23.92 25.02 3.13
C ASN A 567 22.49 24.46 3.08
N TRP A 568 22.15 23.63 4.06
CA TRP A 568 20.88 22.91 4.13
C TRP A 568 19.98 23.41 5.26
N GLU A 569 20.36 24.50 5.92
CA GLU A 569 19.56 25.16 6.96
C GLU A 569 18.92 26.44 6.42
N GLY A 570 17.69 26.72 6.83
CA GLY A 570 16.96 27.91 6.40
C GLY A 570 16.43 27.82 4.97
N MET A 571 16.22 26.60 4.45
CA MET A 571 15.74 26.38 3.10
C MET A 571 14.25 26.73 2.98
N PRO A 572 13.78 27.28 1.84
CA PRO A 572 12.36 27.58 1.67
C PRO A 572 11.51 26.31 1.55
N VAL A 573 10.26 26.40 1.97
CA VAL A 573 9.25 25.38 1.72
C VAL A 573 8.95 25.32 0.22
N THR A 574 8.71 24.12 -0.32
CA THR A 574 8.33 23.97 -1.74
C THR A 574 6.94 24.54 -1.99
N GLU A 575 6.83 25.53 -2.87
CA GLU A 575 5.56 26.15 -3.24
C GLU A 575 4.85 25.39 -4.37
N PHE A 576 3.52 25.32 -4.27
CA PHE A 576 2.63 24.78 -5.31
C PHE A 576 1.96 25.96 -6.03
N LEU A 577 2.59 26.48 -7.09
CA LEU A 577 2.05 27.58 -7.88
C LEU A 577 0.86 27.13 -8.75
N TYR A 578 0.93 25.89 -9.24
CA TYR A 578 -0.12 25.26 -10.05
C TYR A 578 -0.43 23.88 -9.46
N PRO A 579 -1.23 23.79 -8.38
CA PRO A 579 -1.65 22.52 -7.82
C PRO A 579 -2.59 21.80 -8.80
N LEU A 580 -2.55 20.47 -8.79
CA LEU A 580 -3.53 19.68 -9.52
C LEU A 580 -4.91 19.86 -8.89
N PRO A 581 -5.99 19.95 -9.70
CA PRO A 581 -7.33 19.88 -9.17
C PRO A 581 -7.56 18.49 -8.53
N PRO A 582 -8.51 18.37 -7.59
CA PRO A 582 -8.99 17.07 -7.16
C PRO A 582 -9.40 16.22 -8.36
N PRO A 583 -9.25 14.88 -8.30
CA PRO A 583 -9.73 13.99 -9.35
C PRO A 583 -11.19 14.30 -9.70
N ALA A 584 -11.48 14.48 -10.99
CA ALA A 584 -12.84 14.74 -11.45
C ALA A 584 -13.67 13.45 -11.28
N ARG A 585 -14.85 13.56 -10.67
CA ARG A 585 -15.85 12.49 -10.68
C ARG A 585 -16.56 12.49 -12.03
N ASN A 586 -16.65 11.34 -12.68
CA ASN A 586 -17.36 11.16 -13.95
C ASN A 586 -18.87 10.99 -13.71
N CYS A 587 -19.48 11.91 -12.98
CA CYS A 587 -20.90 11.84 -12.61
C CYS A 587 -21.75 12.74 -13.51
N PRO A 588 -22.96 12.31 -13.90
CA PRO A 588 -23.90 13.17 -14.61
C PRO A 588 -24.17 14.47 -13.84
N GLU A 589 -24.24 15.61 -14.53
CA GLU A 589 -24.49 16.92 -13.89
C GLU A 589 -25.85 16.90 -13.16
N GLY A 590 -25.82 16.87 -11.82
CA GLY A 590 -27.02 16.86 -10.97
C GLY A 590 -26.83 16.36 -9.53
N GLU A 591 -25.78 15.58 -9.26
CA GLU A 591 -25.54 14.91 -7.96
C GLU A 591 -24.24 15.36 -7.27
N GLY A 592 -23.92 16.65 -7.37
CA GLY A 592 -22.78 17.23 -6.66
C GLY A 592 -23.09 17.45 -5.17
N LEU A 593 -22.42 16.71 -4.29
CA LEU A 593 -22.29 17.07 -2.88
C LEU A 593 -21.79 18.53 -2.74
N PRO A 594 -22.20 19.27 -1.69
CA PRO A 594 -21.64 20.58 -1.41
C PRO A 594 -20.13 20.43 -1.14
N GLN A 595 -19.32 21.28 -1.76
CA GLN A 595 -17.90 21.38 -1.43
C GLN A 595 -17.73 21.55 0.09
N PRO A 596 -16.83 20.81 0.75
CA PRO A 596 -16.52 21.09 2.15
C PRO A 596 -15.99 22.52 2.23
N GLY A 597 -16.68 23.33 3.02
CA GLY A 597 -16.29 24.70 3.28
C GLY A 597 -14.84 24.73 3.78
N ARG A 598 -14.07 25.69 3.26
CA ARG A 598 -12.84 26.13 3.90
C ARG A 598 -13.16 26.52 5.35
N GLU A 599 -12.77 25.70 6.30
CA GLU A 599 -12.53 26.12 7.69
C GLU A 599 -11.04 26.05 8.02
#